data_AF-A0A2U3L0U7-F1
#
_entry.id   AF-A0A2U3L0U7-F1
#
_cell.length_a   1.000
_cell.length_b   1.000
_cell.length_c   1.000
_cell.angle_alpha   90.00
_cell.angle_beta   90.00
_cell.angle_gamma   90.00
#
_symmetry.space_group_name_H-M   'P 1'
#
loop_
_entity.id
_entity.type
_entity.pdbx_description
1 polymer ?
#
loop_
_entity_poly.entity_id
_entity_poly.type
_entity_poly.pdbx_seq_one_letter_code
_entity_poly.pdbx_strand_id
1 'polypeptide(L)' 'MQVHKFVCGGTLEERIDEMIERKKEVAGRVVSTGEAWLSELSNTQLRELFKLRKDAIGD' A
#
# COMPACT_ATOMS: atom_id res chain seq x y z
N MET A 1 12.55 -20.34 9.47
CA MET A 1 12.26 -19.45 10.62
C MET A 1 10.75 -19.42 10.79
N GLN A 2 10.21 -19.69 11.99
CA GLN A 2 8.76 -19.74 12.24
C GLN A 2 8.37 -18.73 13.31
N VAL A 3 7.23 -18.07 13.13
CA VAL A 3 6.66 -17.12 14.07
C VAL A 3 5.24 -17.57 14.36
N HIS A 4 4.90 -17.68 15.64
CA HIS A 4 3.57 -18.10 16.09
C HIS A 4 2.90 -16.92 16.79
N LYS A 5 1.65 -16.65 16.42
CA LYS A 5 0.79 -15.69 17.09
C LYS A 5 -0.27 -16.46 17.87
N PHE A 6 -0.25 -16.34 19.20
CA PHE A 6 -1.29 -16.87 20.06
C PHE A 6 -2.35 -15.80 20.28
N VAL A 7 -3.62 -16.19 20.20
CA VAL A 7 -4.78 -15.31 20.38
C VAL A 7 -5.77 -16.04 21.29
N CYS A 8 -6.23 -15.37 22.34
CA CYS A 8 -7.23 -15.93 23.25
C CYS A 8 -8.64 -15.79 22.65
N GLY A 9 -9.24 -16.93 22.25
CA GLY A 9 -10.60 -16.98 21.68
C GLY A 9 -11.67 -16.50 22.67
N GLY A 10 -12.67 -15.78 22.17
CA GLY A 10 -13.75 -15.20 22.97
C GLY A 10 -13.35 -13.99 23.80
N THR A 11 -12.11 -13.51 23.69
CA THR A 11 -11.62 -12.33 24.41
C THR A 11 -11.47 -11.13 23.48
N LEU A 12 -11.06 -10.00 24.05
CA LEU A 12 -10.74 -8.79 23.28
C LEU A 12 -9.65 -9.03 22.23
N GLU A 13 -8.73 -9.97 22.46
CA GLU A 13 -7.62 -10.27 21.53
C GLU A 13 -8.13 -10.73 20.16
N GLU A 14 -9.19 -11.54 20.11
CA GLU A 14 -9.81 -12.03 18.88
C GLU A 14 -10.43 -10.87 18.08
N ARG A 15 -11.11 -9.94 18.75
CA ARG A 15 -11.70 -8.75 18.10
C ARG A 15 -10.64 -7.80 17.56
N ILE A 16 -9.53 -7.63 18.28
CA ILE A 16 -8.39 -6.83 17.83
C ILE A 16 -7.71 -7.49 16.63
N ASP A 17 -7.56 -8.82 16.64
CA ASP A 17 -7.01 -9.58 15.52
C ASP A 17 -7.85 -9.40 14.25
N GLU A 18 -9.17 -9.60 14.34
CA GLU A 18 -10.09 -9.37 13.23
C GLU A 18 -10.02 -7.93 12.69
N MET A 19 -9.94 -6.94 13.59
CA MET A 19 -9.86 -5.53 13.19
C MET A 19 -8.55 -5.22 12.45
N ILE A 20 -7.44 -5.78 12.93
CA ILE A 20 -6.13 -5.62 12.29
C ILE A 20 -6.12 -6.28 10.92
N GLU A 21 -6.68 -7.48 10.77
CA GLU A 21 -6.75 -8.17 9.47
C GLU A 21 -7.64 -7.42 8.47
N ARG A 22 -8.81 -6.92 8.89
CA ARG A 22 -9.65 -6.05 8.03
C ARG A 22 -8.92 -4.77 7.62
N LYS A 23 -8.17 -4.15 8.53
CA LYS A 23 -7.41 -2.93 8.23
C LYS A 23 -6.25 -3.22 7.26
N LYS A 24 -5.57 -4.35 7.41
CA LYS A 24 -4.54 -4.80 6.46
C LYS A 24 -5.12 -5.11 5.10
N GLU A 25 -6.33 -5.70 5.02
CA GLU A 25 -7.01 -5.94 3.75
C GLU A 25 -7.27 -4.61 3.01
N VAL A 26 -7.84 -3.62 3.70
CA VAL A 26 -8.10 -2.30 3.12
C VAL A 26 -6.80 -1.58 2.73
N ALA A 27 -5.79 -1.61 3.60
CA ALA A 27 -4.48 -1.01 3.31
C ALA A 27 -3.78 -1.70 2.14
N GLY A 28 -3.85 -3.03 2.07
CA GLY A 28 -3.34 -3.83 0.96
C GLY A 28 -4.03 -3.49 -0.36
N ARG A 29 -5.36 -3.30 -0.34
CA ARG A 29 -6.12 -2.92 -1.54
C ARG A 29 -5.74 -1.53 -2.07
N VAL A 30 -5.46 -0.57 -1.18
CA VAL A 30 -5.06 0.80 -1.55
C VAL A 30 -3.61 0.89 -2.02
N VAL A 31 -2.68 0.19 -1.36
CA VAL A 31 -1.24 0.30 -1.66
C VAL A 31 -0.79 -0.69 -2.75
N SER A 32 -1.39 -1.89 -2.84
CA SER A 32 -0.98 -2.92 -3.81
C SER A 32 -1.56 -2.73 -5.21
N THR A 33 -2.74 -2.11 -5.35
CA THR A 33 -3.41 -1.99 -6.66
C THR A 33 -2.97 -0.74 -7.43
N GLY A 34 -2.49 0.30 -6.74
CA GLY A 34 -2.29 1.62 -7.34
C GLY A 34 -0.89 1.88 -7.89
N GLU A 35 0.14 1.17 -7.43
CA GLU A 35 1.55 1.58 -7.65
C GLU A 35 2.45 0.48 -8.20
N ALA A 36 1.93 -0.72 -8.45
CA ALA A 36 2.72 -1.82 -9.04
C ALA A 36 3.32 -1.44 -10.41
N TRP A 37 2.58 -0.68 -11.22
CA TRP A 37 3.03 -0.17 -12.51
C TRP A 37 4.25 0.74 -12.43
N LEU A 38 4.53 1.38 -11.28
CA LEU A 38 5.72 2.22 -11.11
C LEU A 38 7.01 1.40 -11.23
N SER A 39 6.99 0.14 -10.79
CA SER A 39 8.14 -0.75 -10.90
C SER A 39 8.37 -1.28 -12.32
N GLU A 40 7.40 -1.14 -13.21
CA GLU A 40 7.46 -1.59 -14.61
C GLU A 40 7.86 -0.47 -15.59
N LEU A 41 7.94 0.78 -15.11
CA LEU A 41 8.34 1.91 -15.94
C LEU A 41 9.86 1.99 -16.11
N SER A 42 10.31 2.32 -17.32
CA SER A 42 11.70 2.66 -17.57
C SER A 42 12.10 3.99 -16.91
N ASN A 43 13.39 4.17 -16.66
CA ASN A 43 13.94 5.41 -16.10
C ASN A 43 13.52 6.67 -16.86
N THR A 44 13.34 6.58 -18.19
CA THR A 44 12.87 7.69 -19.02
C THR A 44 11.39 8.00 -18.79
N GLN A 45 10.55 6.97 -18.65
CA GLN A 45 9.12 7.14 -18.37
C GLN A 45 8.87 7.67 -16.96
N LEU A 46 9.62 7.17 -15.97
CA LEU A 46 9.60 7.71 -14.61
C LEU A 46 10.03 9.19 -14.62
N ARG A 47 11.11 9.51 -15.34
CA ARG A 47 11.58 10.90 -15.45
C ARG A 47 10.55 11.83 -16.07
N GLU A 48 9.80 11.40 -17.09
CA GLU A 48 8.73 12.22 -17.67
C GLU A 48 7.50 12.34 -16.75
N LEU A 49 7.20 11.33 -15.92
CA LEU A 49 6.14 11.40 -14.89
C LEU A 49 6.43 12.49 -13.86
N PHE A 50 7.69 12.63 -13.44
CA PHE A 50 8.13 13.60 -12.44
C PHE A 50 8.53 14.97 -13.03
N LYS A 51 8.50 15.12 -14.35
CA LYS A 51 8.93 16.36 -15.00
C LYS A 51 7.82 17.41 -14.92
N LEU A 52 8.18 18.58 -14.43
CA LEU A 52 7.29 19.74 -14.43
C LEU A 52 6.94 20.09 -15.87
N ARG A 53 5.64 20.02 -16.20
CA ARG A 53 5.16 20.34 -17.54
C ARG A 53 5.14 21.86 -17.73
N LYS A 54 5.51 22.34 -18.93
CA LYS A 54 5.69 23.77 -19.21
C LYS A 54 4.39 24.57 -19.15
N ASP A 55 3.27 23.93 -19.39
CA ASP A 55 1.90 24.43 -19.23
C ASP A 55 1.47 24.62 -17.77
N ALA A 56 2.13 23.96 -16.81
CA ALA A 56 1.90 24.18 -15.39
C ALA A 56 2.64 25.43 -14.86
N ILE A 57 3.53 26.01 -15.66
CA ILE A 57 4.15 27.30 -15.41
C ILE A 57 3.31 28.32 -16.18
N GLY A 58 2.32 28.93 -15.50
CA GLY A 58 1.68 30.13 -16.04
C GLY A 58 2.71 31.25 -16.13
N ASP A 59 2.66 32.06 -17.19
CA ASP A 59 3.50 33.26 -17.35
C ASP A 59 3.43 34.20 -16.12
#